data_AF-A0A0Q8XP31-F1
#
_entry.id   AF-A0A0Q8XP31-F1
#
_cell.length_a   1.000
_cell.length_b   1.000
_cell.length_c   1.000
_cell.angle_alpha   90.00
_cell.angle_beta   90.00
_cell.angle_gamma   90.00
#
_symmetry.space_group_name_H-M   'P 1'
#
loop_
_entity.id
_entity.type
_entity.pdbx_description
1 polymer ?
#
loop_
_entity_poly.entity_id
_entity_poly.type
_entity_poly.pdbx_seq_one_letter_code
_entity_poly.pdbx_strand_id
1 'polypeptide(L)'
;MLALSEFEVAEANLVKLERLWSEIDEMLPRGLSFGINPEFEDRERAFTSVLSALPMIDGWKPPIRLMTPNEVAQWRFDAMEIGEPGAELALDEAVDQPGKELREYRARFTQKRRELIRDTLIDTMDGIDGDLQTLRATTKPLEKHNALPTEPWEQLKAKVKQIEVLLGSSVQHPATWSNLRRHLHFGMVGDFLDIDTRDWPPARDALRKGLYGANEPLPQMTADLGELASSKPKGSVATQLQWDRLGAEAFERLIFTLISSEPNYETAEWSMKTNAPDRGRDLSVFRVMRDSLSDVQRARVIIQCKHWLSKSVGAADVAAAVAQTEHWDSPKVDTLIIATTGRFSADAVSWIDKHNDAKKVPRIESWAESRLELILAERPWLIAEFTSDESPATQLTIAP
;
A
#
# COMPACT_ATOMS: atom_id res chain seq x y z
N MET A 1 1.72 16.91 4.65
CA MET A 1 2.51 17.82 3.78
C MET A 1 3.84 18.24 4.41
N LEU A 2 3.90 18.68 5.68
CA LEU A 2 5.18 19.04 6.33
C LEU A 2 6.19 17.87 6.39
N ALA A 3 5.76 16.68 6.82
CA ALA A 3 6.64 15.50 6.89
C ALA A 3 7.26 15.13 5.54
N LEU A 4 6.48 15.13 4.46
CA LEU A 4 7.00 14.84 3.13
C LEU A 4 8.01 15.90 2.66
N SER A 5 7.77 17.18 2.98
CA SER A 5 8.72 18.26 2.68
C SER A 5 10.07 18.06 3.37
N GLU A 6 10.09 17.58 4.61
CA GLU A 6 11.34 17.25 5.31
C GLU A 6 12.08 16.08 4.63
N PHE A 7 11.35 15.06 4.18
CA PHE A 7 11.93 13.97 3.38
C PHE A 7 12.53 14.47 2.07
N GLU A 8 11.90 15.41 1.36
CA GLU A 8 12.47 16.03 0.14
C GLU A 8 13.77 16.78 0.42
N VAL A 9 13.82 17.56 1.50
CA VAL A 9 15.05 18.28 1.89
C VAL A 9 16.15 17.29 2.26
N ALA A 10 15.83 16.24 3.02
CA ALA A 10 16.77 15.19 3.37
C ALA A 10 17.27 14.42 2.14
N GLU A 11 16.40 14.10 1.17
CA GLU A 11 16.75 13.45 -0.09
C GLU A 11 17.71 14.31 -0.91
N ALA A 12 17.42 15.61 -1.04
CA ALA A 12 18.28 16.54 -1.74
C ALA A 12 19.68 16.65 -1.10
N ASN A 13 19.75 16.64 0.23
CA ASN A 13 21.03 16.63 0.94
C ASN A 13 21.77 15.29 0.78
N LEU A 14 21.07 14.17 0.81
CA LEU A 14 21.67 12.85 0.62
C LEU A 14 22.25 12.68 -0.79
N VAL A 15 21.54 13.14 -1.83
CA VAL A 15 22.06 13.15 -3.22
C VAL A 15 23.32 14.02 -3.35
N LYS A 16 23.34 15.20 -2.71
CA LYS A 16 24.57 16.03 -2.68
C LYS A 16 25.72 15.31 -2.00
N LEU A 17 25.44 14.59 -0.92
CA LEU A 17 26.44 13.87 -0.14
C LEU A 17 27.04 12.70 -0.92
N GLU A 18 26.20 11.92 -1.62
CA GLU A 18 26.65 10.84 -2.51
C GLU A 18 27.49 11.35 -3.67
N ARG A 19 27.10 12.48 -4.28
CA ARG A 19 27.91 13.11 -5.31
C ARG A 19 29.27 13.55 -4.77
N LEU A 20 29.28 14.24 -3.63
CA LEU A 20 30.52 14.69 -2.98
C LEU A 20 31.42 13.49 -2.61
N TRP A 21 30.85 12.38 -2.15
CA TRP A 21 31.60 11.15 -1.89
C TRP A 21 32.24 10.61 -3.16
N SER A 22 31.49 10.51 -4.27
CA SER A 22 32.04 10.05 -5.55
C SER A 22 33.23 10.90 -6.01
N GLU A 23 33.11 12.22 -5.88
CA GLU A 23 34.19 13.17 -6.23
C GLU A 23 35.41 13.01 -5.29
N ILE A 24 35.18 12.77 -4.00
CA ILE A 24 36.24 12.54 -3.00
C ILE A 24 36.96 11.21 -3.26
N ASP A 25 36.24 10.12 -3.53
CA ASP A 25 36.83 8.81 -3.83
C ASP A 25 37.71 8.84 -5.09
N GLU A 26 37.32 9.60 -6.10
CA GLU A 26 38.13 9.82 -7.31
C GLU A 26 39.44 10.59 -7.02
N MET A 27 39.44 11.47 -6.01
CA MET A 27 40.62 12.24 -5.60
C MET A 27 41.56 11.46 -4.69
N LEU A 28 41.14 10.32 -4.13
CA LEU A 28 41.99 9.50 -3.27
C LEU A 28 43.07 8.77 -4.08
N PRO A 29 44.32 8.76 -3.58
CA PRO A 29 45.42 8.16 -4.32
C PRO A 29 45.28 6.63 -4.35
N ARG A 30 45.33 6.05 -5.55
CA ARG A 30 45.37 4.59 -5.75
C ARG A 30 46.78 4.00 -5.50
N GLY A 31 47.81 4.84 -5.43
CA GLY A 31 49.20 4.45 -5.14
C GLY A 31 49.83 5.30 -4.03
N LEU A 32 51.14 5.16 -3.85
CA LEU A 32 51.90 5.96 -2.87
C LEU A 32 52.11 7.39 -3.39
N SER A 33 51.30 8.33 -2.93
CA SER A 33 51.40 9.74 -3.28
C SER A 33 51.08 10.62 -2.08
N PHE A 34 52.05 11.41 -1.64
CA PHE A 34 51.88 12.40 -0.58
C PHE A 34 51.78 13.81 -1.18
N GLY A 35 50.98 14.67 -0.57
CA GLY A 35 50.84 16.05 -1.00
C GLY A 35 49.64 16.75 -0.39
N ILE A 36 49.51 18.03 -0.69
CA ILE A 36 48.32 18.83 -0.36
C ILE A 36 47.45 18.88 -1.61
N ASN A 37 46.17 18.59 -1.44
CA ASN A 37 45.17 18.77 -2.48
C ASN A 37 44.09 19.75 -1.96
N PRO A 38 44.20 21.06 -2.26
CA PRO A 38 43.24 22.04 -1.80
C PRO A 38 41.81 21.75 -2.26
N GLU A 39 41.65 21.15 -3.44
CA GLU A 39 40.32 20.76 -3.94
C GLU A 39 39.71 19.66 -3.07
N PHE A 40 40.51 18.68 -2.63
CA PHE A 40 40.05 17.66 -1.68
C PHE A 40 39.57 18.30 -0.37
N GLU A 41 40.34 19.22 0.21
CA GLU A 41 39.98 19.90 1.47
C GLU A 41 38.67 20.69 1.34
N ASP A 42 38.43 21.30 0.18
CA ASP A 42 37.16 21.97 -0.12
C ASP A 42 35.98 20.98 -0.19
N ARG A 43 36.15 19.84 -0.88
CA ARG A 43 35.12 18.79 -0.94
C ARG A 43 34.88 18.16 0.43
N GLU A 44 35.91 17.91 1.22
CA GLU A 44 35.82 17.36 2.57
C GLU A 44 35.01 18.28 3.49
N ARG A 45 35.28 19.60 3.45
CA ARG A 45 34.50 20.59 4.21
C ARG A 45 33.05 20.64 3.78
N ALA A 46 32.79 20.63 2.47
CA ALA A 46 31.44 20.59 1.94
C ALA A 46 30.71 19.30 2.35
N PHE A 47 31.38 18.15 2.26
CA PHE A 47 30.86 16.85 2.67
C PHE A 47 30.48 16.86 4.14
N THR A 48 31.37 17.31 5.02
CA THR A 48 31.13 17.38 6.47
C THR A 48 29.94 18.29 6.80
N SER A 49 29.84 19.43 6.11
CA SER A 49 28.71 20.37 6.27
C SER A 49 27.37 19.72 5.86
N VAL A 50 27.32 19.09 4.68
CA VAL A 50 26.09 18.41 4.20
C VAL A 50 25.73 17.22 5.07
N LEU A 51 26.72 16.41 5.49
CA LEU A 51 26.53 15.31 6.43
C LEU A 51 25.91 15.81 7.72
N SER A 52 26.40 16.93 8.28
CA SER A 52 25.86 17.51 9.51
C SER A 52 24.37 17.90 9.40
N ALA A 53 23.92 18.28 8.20
CA ALA A 53 22.54 18.66 7.92
C ALA A 53 21.58 17.47 7.72
N LEU A 54 22.08 16.23 7.58
CA LEU A 54 21.20 15.06 7.51
C LEU A 54 20.50 14.79 8.85
N PRO A 55 19.19 14.52 8.87
CA PRO A 55 18.49 14.11 10.08
C PRO A 55 18.94 12.72 10.54
N MET A 56 18.60 12.35 11.78
CA MET A 56 18.74 10.97 12.25
C MET A 56 17.56 10.14 11.75
N ILE A 57 17.80 8.85 11.52
CA ILE A 57 16.76 7.85 11.23
C ILE A 57 16.80 6.83 12.37
N ASP A 58 15.71 6.73 13.13
CA ASP A 58 15.61 5.85 14.31
C ASP A 58 16.78 6.05 15.30
N GLY A 59 17.18 7.31 15.53
CA GLY A 59 18.29 7.66 16.41
C GLY A 59 19.68 7.36 15.85
N TRP A 60 19.77 6.90 14.61
CA TRP A 60 21.03 6.59 13.94
C TRP A 60 21.37 7.60 12.84
N LYS A 61 22.66 7.85 12.66
CA LYS A 61 23.25 8.67 11.58
C LYS A 61 24.62 8.09 11.22
N PRO A 62 25.02 8.10 9.94
CA PRO A 62 26.26 7.46 9.52
C PRO A 62 27.47 8.16 10.17
N PRO A 63 28.31 7.42 10.92
CA PRO A 63 29.46 7.96 11.64
C PRO A 63 30.67 8.12 10.70
N ILE A 64 30.49 8.88 9.61
CA ILE A 64 31.49 8.96 8.54
C ILE A 64 32.64 9.86 8.99
N ARG A 65 33.85 9.30 8.91
CA ARG A 65 35.11 10.05 8.87
C ARG A 65 35.77 9.80 7.53
N LEU A 66 36.15 10.88 6.85
CA LEU A 66 36.93 10.80 5.63
C LEU A 66 38.42 10.66 5.99
N MET A 67 39.14 9.80 5.27
CA MET A 67 40.60 9.75 5.33
C MET A 67 41.16 10.78 4.35
N THR A 68 42.13 11.56 4.80
CA THR A 68 42.86 12.48 3.93
C THR A 68 43.75 11.71 2.95
N PRO A 69 44.13 12.29 1.79
CA PRO A 69 45.04 11.64 0.83
C PRO A 69 46.36 11.19 1.46
N ASN A 70 46.89 11.97 2.40
CA ASN A 70 48.13 11.64 3.12
C ASN A 70 47.93 10.49 4.11
N GLU A 71 46.79 10.40 4.81
CA GLU A 71 46.48 9.25 5.65
C GLU A 71 46.35 7.97 4.83
N VAL A 72 45.67 8.02 3.67
CA VAL A 72 45.58 6.87 2.76
C VAL A 72 46.96 6.45 2.25
N ALA A 73 47.80 7.42 1.85
CA ALA A 73 49.17 7.14 1.40
C ALA A 73 50.03 6.54 2.51
N GLN A 74 49.92 7.06 3.74
CA GLN A 74 50.64 6.52 4.90
C GLN A 74 50.22 5.08 5.19
N TRP A 75 48.91 4.81 5.24
CA TRP A 75 48.42 3.44 5.48
C TRP A 75 48.83 2.47 4.37
N ARG A 76 48.86 2.92 3.11
CA ARG A 76 49.39 2.15 1.97
C ARG A 76 50.85 1.79 2.19
N PHE A 77 51.66 2.76 2.62
CA PHE A 77 53.08 2.56 2.90
C PHE A 77 53.27 1.52 4.01
N ASP A 78 52.56 1.71 5.12
CA ASP A 78 52.63 0.82 6.28
C ASP A 78 52.19 -0.61 5.91
N ALA A 79 51.12 -0.75 5.13
CA ALA A 79 50.66 -2.06 4.65
C ALA A 79 51.69 -2.75 3.76
N MET A 80 52.35 -2.01 2.86
CA MET A 80 53.43 -2.54 2.01
C MET A 80 54.65 -2.93 2.82
N GLU A 81 54.97 -2.21 3.91
CA GLU A 81 56.08 -2.53 4.81
C GLU A 81 55.80 -3.80 5.63
N ILE A 82 54.56 -3.96 6.12
CA ILE A 82 54.11 -5.17 6.82
C ILE A 82 54.16 -6.38 5.87
N GLY A 83 53.77 -6.20 4.61
CA GLY A 83 53.79 -7.25 3.59
C GLY A 83 52.74 -8.35 3.78
N GLU A 84 51.73 -8.11 4.65
CA GLU A 84 50.63 -9.03 4.89
C GLU A 84 49.38 -8.59 4.09
N PRO A 85 48.74 -9.50 3.33
CA PRO A 85 47.53 -9.17 2.57
C PRO A 85 46.37 -8.60 3.41
N GLY A 86 46.33 -8.93 4.71
CA GLY A 86 45.31 -8.40 5.63
C GLY A 86 45.43 -6.89 5.86
N ALA A 87 46.65 -6.33 5.82
CA ALA A 87 46.86 -4.89 5.99
C ALA A 87 46.39 -4.10 4.77
N GLU A 88 46.63 -4.62 3.56
CA GLU A 88 46.11 -4.03 2.31
C GLU A 88 44.58 -4.07 2.28
N LEU A 89 43.97 -5.20 2.66
CA LEU A 89 42.52 -5.34 2.73
C LEU A 89 41.89 -4.36 3.75
N ALA A 90 42.50 -4.21 4.93
CA ALA A 90 42.01 -3.30 5.96
C ALA A 90 41.99 -1.83 5.49
N LEU A 91 42.97 -1.42 4.68
CA LEU A 91 42.96 -0.10 4.07
C LEU A 91 41.84 0.04 3.04
N ASP A 92 41.68 -0.91 2.12
CA ASP A 92 40.63 -0.86 1.12
C ASP A 92 39.24 -0.84 1.77
N GLU A 93 39.04 -1.58 2.86
CA GLU A 93 37.82 -1.53 3.66
C GLU A 93 37.61 -0.17 4.33
N ALA A 94 38.66 0.43 4.90
CA ALA A 94 38.59 1.75 5.53
C ALA A 94 38.27 2.87 4.51
N VAL A 95 38.82 2.77 3.30
CA VAL A 95 38.56 3.70 2.19
C VAL A 95 37.13 3.55 1.66
N ASP A 96 36.58 2.33 1.52
CA ASP A 96 35.18 2.14 1.06
C ASP A 96 34.14 2.36 2.17
N GLN A 97 34.55 2.42 3.45
CA GLN A 97 33.62 2.51 4.58
C GLN A 97 32.64 3.70 4.48
N PRO A 98 33.05 4.95 4.14
CA PRO A 98 32.11 6.04 3.94
C PRO A 98 31.02 5.72 2.90
N GLY A 99 31.40 5.06 1.80
CA GLY A 99 30.47 4.62 0.77
C GLY A 99 29.45 3.60 1.28
N LYS A 100 29.90 2.64 2.11
CA LYS A 100 29.01 1.66 2.77
C LYS A 100 28.00 2.34 3.70
N GLU A 101 28.46 3.26 4.53
CA GLU A 101 27.62 4.01 5.48
C GLU A 101 26.57 4.87 4.77
N LEU A 102 26.92 5.50 3.65
CA LEU A 102 25.96 6.24 2.82
C LEU A 102 24.91 5.33 2.19
N ARG A 103 25.31 4.15 1.70
CA ARG A 103 24.39 3.14 1.15
C ARG A 103 23.41 2.63 2.23
N GLU A 104 23.89 2.42 3.45
CA GLU A 104 23.06 2.04 4.60
C GLU A 104 22.06 3.16 4.95
N TYR A 105 22.50 4.40 5.03
CA TYR A 105 21.60 5.53 5.28
C TYR A 105 20.56 5.69 4.17
N ARG A 106 20.94 5.52 2.90
CA ARG A 106 20.02 5.50 1.76
C ARG A 106 18.97 4.41 1.91
N ALA A 107 19.38 3.19 2.26
CA ALA A 107 18.46 2.07 2.45
C ALA A 107 17.42 2.36 3.54
N ARG A 108 17.86 2.84 4.72
CA ARG A 108 16.97 3.24 5.82
C ARG A 108 16.06 4.39 5.44
N PHE A 109 16.58 5.40 4.73
CA PHE A 109 15.81 6.54 4.25
C PHE A 109 14.68 6.09 3.32
N THR A 110 14.98 5.26 2.33
CA THR A 110 13.96 4.78 1.38
C THR A 110 12.91 3.91 2.09
N GLN A 111 13.31 3.10 3.09
CA GLN A 111 12.36 2.35 3.91
C GLN A 111 11.40 3.29 4.67
N LYS A 112 11.92 4.26 5.43
CA LYS A 112 11.08 5.20 6.19
C LYS A 112 10.20 6.07 5.30
N ARG A 113 10.67 6.43 4.11
CA ARG A 113 9.85 7.13 3.12
C ARG A 113 8.67 6.27 2.68
N ARG A 114 8.90 4.98 2.37
CA ARG A 114 7.83 4.04 2.02
C ARG A 114 6.82 3.88 3.14
N GLU A 115 7.28 3.73 4.39
CA GLU A 115 6.42 3.67 5.57
C GLU A 115 5.52 4.91 5.66
N LEU A 116 6.08 6.11 5.50
CA LEU A 116 5.34 7.38 5.58
C LEU A 116 4.28 7.53 4.48
N ILE A 117 4.59 7.14 3.24
CA ILE A 117 3.70 7.38 2.10
C ILE A 117 2.70 6.24 1.87
N ARG A 118 2.83 5.11 2.56
CA ARG A 118 2.11 3.86 2.26
C ARG A 118 0.60 4.08 2.15
N ASP A 119 -0.02 4.57 3.21
CA ASP A 119 -1.48 4.70 3.28
C ASP A 119 -1.96 5.78 2.31
N THR A 120 -1.24 6.89 2.21
CA THR A 120 -1.56 7.94 1.25
C THR A 120 -1.45 7.43 -0.19
N LEU A 121 -0.48 6.57 -0.49
CA LEU A 121 -0.30 5.97 -1.81
C LEU A 121 -1.43 4.98 -2.12
N ILE A 122 -1.87 4.18 -1.14
CA ILE A 122 -3.04 3.30 -1.26
C ILE A 122 -4.30 4.13 -1.54
N ASP A 123 -4.60 5.12 -0.70
CA ASP A 123 -5.74 6.01 -0.87
C ASP A 123 -5.70 6.73 -2.23
N THR A 124 -4.51 7.12 -2.70
CA THR A 124 -4.36 7.77 -4.01
C THR A 124 -4.62 6.79 -5.15
N MET A 125 -4.14 5.55 -5.06
CA MET A 125 -4.41 4.51 -6.06
C MET A 125 -5.89 4.17 -6.13
N ASP A 126 -6.54 4.01 -4.99
CA ASP A 126 -7.98 3.71 -4.92
C ASP A 126 -8.81 4.91 -5.42
N GLY A 127 -8.35 6.13 -5.16
CA GLY A 127 -8.92 7.35 -5.75
C GLY A 127 -8.79 7.40 -7.27
N ILE A 128 -7.70 6.89 -7.85
CA ILE A 128 -7.53 6.77 -9.30
C ILE A 128 -8.50 5.71 -9.86
N ASP A 129 -8.64 4.56 -9.18
CA ASP A 129 -9.62 3.53 -9.57
C ASP A 129 -11.06 4.10 -9.60
N GLY A 130 -11.41 4.94 -8.61
CA GLY A 130 -12.70 5.66 -8.57
C GLY A 130 -12.87 6.69 -9.69
N ASP A 131 -11.83 7.47 -10.01
CA ASP A 131 -11.85 8.43 -11.12
C ASP A 131 -12.04 7.72 -12.47
N LEU A 132 -11.31 6.61 -12.66
CA LEU A 132 -11.45 5.80 -13.87
C LEU A 132 -12.85 5.22 -14.00
N GLN A 133 -13.45 4.73 -12.91
CA GLN A 133 -14.84 4.26 -12.92
C GLN A 133 -15.84 5.35 -13.30
N THR A 134 -15.65 6.57 -12.77
CA THR A 134 -16.47 7.74 -13.10
C THR A 134 -16.33 8.11 -14.58
N LEU A 135 -15.10 8.10 -15.10
CA LEU A 135 -14.81 8.34 -16.51
C LEU A 135 -15.38 7.22 -17.40
N ARG A 136 -15.37 5.94 -16.99
CA ARG A 136 -16.01 4.85 -17.75
C ARG A 136 -17.51 5.11 -17.95
N ALA A 137 -18.19 5.63 -16.93
CA ALA A 137 -19.63 5.91 -17.01
C ALA A 137 -19.95 7.04 -18.01
N THR A 138 -19.08 8.05 -18.08
CA THR A 138 -19.25 9.24 -18.94
C THR A 138 -18.75 9.06 -20.36
N THR A 139 -17.82 8.13 -20.59
CA THR A 139 -17.17 7.89 -21.90
C THR A 139 -17.84 6.83 -22.76
N LYS A 140 -18.64 5.92 -22.16
CA LYS A 140 -19.41 4.89 -22.89
C LYS A 140 -20.18 5.38 -24.14
N PRO A 141 -20.79 6.58 -24.16
CA PRO A 141 -21.50 7.07 -25.35
C PRO A 141 -20.62 7.83 -26.35
N LEU A 142 -19.32 8.01 -26.10
CA LEU A 142 -18.46 8.90 -26.89
C LEU A 142 -17.53 8.12 -27.83
N GLU A 143 -17.23 8.70 -29.00
CA GLU A 143 -16.23 8.14 -29.92
C GLU A 143 -14.80 8.39 -29.44
N LYS A 144 -13.85 7.57 -29.90
CA LYS A 144 -12.44 7.57 -29.43
C LYS A 144 -11.72 8.91 -29.60
N HIS A 145 -12.11 9.72 -30.59
CA HIS A 145 -11.47 11.01 -30.88
C HIS A 145 -12.08 12.17 -30.11
N ASN A 146 -13.14 11.93 -29.34
CA ASN A 146 -13.78 12.97 -28.55
C ASN A 146 -12.88 13.36 -27.37
N ALA A 147 -12.89 14.64 -27.03
CA ALA A 147 -12.24 15.13 -25.81
C ALA A 147 -13.00 14.62 -24.57
N LEU A 148 -12.26 14.34 -23.51
CA LEU A 148 -12.83 13.96 -22.23
C LEU A 148 -13.40 15.17 -21.47
N PRO A 149 -14.36 14.96 -20.56
CA PRO A 149 -14.78 15.98 -19.61
C PRO A 149 -13.58 16.52 -18.83
N THR A 150 -13.39 17.84 -18.84
CA THR A 150 -12.18 18.49 -18.32
C THR A 150 -11.98 18.25 -16.82
N GLU A 151 -13.02 18.39 -16.01
CA GLU A 151 -12.88 18.33 -14.55
C GLU A 151 -12.50 16.92 -14.02
N PRO A 152 -13.21 15.82 -14.36
CA PRO A 152 -12.80 14.47 -13.96
C PRO A 152 -11.41 14.09 -14.49
N TRP A 153 -11.05 14.58 -15.68
CA TRP A 153 -9.74 14.31 -16.27
C TRP A 153 -8.59 15.01 -15.54
N GLU A 154 -8.78 16.28 -15.15
CA GLU A 154 -7.78 17.01 -14.37
C GLU A 154 -7.64 16.46 -12.95
N GLN A 155 -8.71 15.91 -12.36
CA GLN A 155 -8.64 15.19 -11.09
C GLN A 155 -7.76 13.93 -11.19
N LEU A 156 -7.98 13.11 -12.23
CA LEU A 156 -7.15 11.93 -12.50
C LEU A 156 -5.67 12.31 -12.67
N LYS A 157 -5.39 13.34 -13.48
CA LYS A 157 -4.03 13.88 -13.65
C LYS A 157 -3.41 14.31 -12.34
N ALA A 158 -4.17 15.01 -11.49
CA ALA A 158 -3.69 15.48 -10.20
C ALA A 158 -3.30 14.31 -9.28
N LYS A 159 -4.12 13.25 -9.22
CA LYS A 159 -3.82 12.05 -8.42
C LYS A 159 -2.59 11.30 -8.94
N VAL A 160 -2.45 11.14 -10.25
CA VAL A 160 -1.24 10.51 -10.82
C VAL A 160 0.00 11.34 -10.52
N LYS A 161 -0.07 12.66 -10.62
CA LYS A 161 1.02 13.56 -10.20
C LYS A 161 1.32 13.46 -8.70
N GLN A 162 0.30 13.29 -7.87
CA GLN A 162 0.47 13.07 -6.43
C GLN A 162 1.26 11.78 -6.16
N ILE A 163 1.02 10.69 -6.90
CA ILE A 163 1.85 9.48 -6.80
C ILE A 163 3.31 9.79 -7.12
N GLU A 164 3.60 10.57 -8.16
CA GLU A 164 4.98 10.96 -8.50
C GLU A 164 5.66 11.72 -7.35
N VAL A 165 4.93 12.64 -6.72
CA VAL A 165 5.43 13.40 -5.55
C VAL A 165 5.68 12.49 -4.35
N LEU A 166 4.78 11.53 -4.08
CA LEU A 166 4.94 10.59 -2.98
C LEU A 166 6.18 9.70 -3.18
N LEU A 167 6.33 9.12 -4.38
CA LEU A 167 7.45 8.23 -4.71
C LEU A 167 8.79 8.97 -4.71
N GLY A 168 8.82 10.25 -5.08
CA GLY A 168 10.05 11.03 -5.16
C GLY A 168 10.96 10.58 -6.31
N SER A 169 12.18 11.11 -6.34
CA SER A 169 13.12 10.88 -7.45
C SER A 169 13.90 9.56 -7.37
N SER A 170 13.90 8.92 -6.20
CA SER A 170 14.73 7.76 -5.88
C SER A 170 14.05 6.41 -6.12
N VAL A 171 12.75 6.39 -6.44
CA VAL A 171 12.01 5.16 -6.72
C VAL A 171 11.81 4.98 -8.22
N GLN A 172 12.16 3.79 -8.73
CA GLN A 172 11.89 3.44 -10.12
C GLN A 172 10.39 3.38 -10.38
N HIS A 173 9.93 4.16 -11.37
CA HIS A 173 8.55 4.11 -11.81
C HIS A 173 8.21 2.77 -12.50
N PRO A 174 6.94 2.33 -12.46
CA PRO A 174 6.48 1.18 -13.23
C PRO A 174 6.77 1.31 -14.73
N ALA A 175 6.97 0.19 -15.43
CA ALA A 175 7.31 0.18 -16.86
C ALA A 175 6.27 0.90 -17.75
N THR A 176 4.98 0.86 -17.38
CA THR A 176 3.89 1.52 -18.12
C THR A 176 3.71 3.00 -17.77
N TRP A 177 4.48 3.54 -16.82
CA TRP A 177 4.30 4.90 -16.31
C TRP A 177 4.50 5.99 -17.37
N SER A 178 5.45 5.80 -18.28
CA SER A 178 5.69 6.74 -19.38
C SER A 178 4.51 6.80 -20.37
N ASN A 179 3.89 5.65 -20.66
CA ASN A 179 2.67 5.57 -21.48
C ASN A 179 1.49 6.23 -20.78
N LEU A 180 1.29 5.93 -19.49
CA LEU A 180 0.27 6.54 -18.65
C LEU A 180 0.36 8.07 -18.71
N ARG A 181 1.56 8.64 -18.49
CA ARG A 181 1.79 10.09 -18.57
C ARG A 181 1.49 10.67 -19.94
N ARG A 182 1.86 9.95 -21.00
CA ARG A 182 1.62 10.38 -22.38
C ARG A 182 0.13 10.44 -22.68
N HIS A 183 -0.63 9.40 -22.32
CA HIS A 183 -2.08 9.37 -22.53
C HIS A 183 -2.80 10.40 -21.65
N LEU A 184 -2.35 10.61 -20.41
CA LEU A 184 -2.86 11.69 -19.55
C LEU A 184 -2.70 13.06 -20.19
N HIS A 185 -1.60 13.30 -20.93
CA HIS A 185 -1.37 14.59 -21.59
C HIS A 185 -2.41 14.91 -22.67
N PHE A 186 -2.83 13.94 -23.49
CA PHE A 186 -3.69 14.16 -24.66
C PHE A 186 -5.18 14.30 -24.32
N GLY A 187 -5.71 13.47 -23.41
CA GLY A 187 -7.07 13.64 -22.90
C GLY A 187 -8.21 13.35 -23.87
N MET A 188 -8.01 12.45 -24.85
CA MET A 188 -9.08 11.92 -25.68
C MET A 188 -9.68 10.64 -25.08
N VAL A 189 -10.89 10.29 -25.49
CA VAL A 189 -11.56 9.03 -25.08
C VAL A 189 -10.69 7.81 -25.38
N GLY A 190 -9.97 7.80 -26.52
CA GLY A 190 -9.02 6.76 -26.87
C GLY A 190 -7.87 6.63 -25.85
N ASP A 191 -7.32 7.76 -25.38
CA ASP A 191 -6.27 7.77 -24.37
C ASP A 191 -6.79 7.24 -23.03
N PHE A 192 -8.01 7.62 -22.64
CA PHE A 192 -8.65 7.06 -21.45
C PHE A 192 -8.82 5.54 -21.54
N LEU A 193 -9.26 5.01 -22.67
CA LEU A 193 -9.42 3.57 -22.84
C LEU A 193 -8.08 2.83 -22.74
N ASP A 194 -7.01 3.39 -23.28
CA ASP A 194 -5.67 2.82 -23.12
C ASP A 194 -5.20 2.88 -21.65
N ILE A 195 -5.43 3.99 -20.94
CA ILE A 195 -5.12 4.09 -19.50
C ILE A 195 -5.88 3.03 -18.72
N ASP A 196 -7.18 2.93 -18.94
CA ASP A 196 -8.10 2.10 -18.20
C ASP A 196 -7.81 0.60 -18.37
N THR A 197 -7.38 0.20 -19.57
CA THR A 197 -7.22 -1.22 -19.92
C THR A 197 -5.77 -1.70 -20.00
N ARG A 198 -4.80 -0.80 -20.22
CA ARG A 198 -3.41 -1.17 -20.54
C ARG A 198 -2.37 -0.54 -19.64
N ASP A 199 -2.53 0.72 -19.25
CA ASP A 199 -1.46 1.40 -18.53
C ASP A 199 -1.63 1.34 -17.02
N TRP A 200 -2.82 1.68 -16.52
CA TRP A 200 -3.08 1.79 -15.09
C TRP A 200 -3.09 0.44 -14.38
N PRO A 201 -3.76 -0.63 -14.87
CA PRO A 201 -3.76 -1.92 -14.15
C PRO A 201 -2.34 -2.47 -13.85
N PRO A 202 -1.41 -2.57 -14.82
CA PRO A 202 -0.06 -3.03 -14.50
C PRO A 202 0.75 -2.01 -13.70
N ALA A 203 0.52 -0.71 -13.86
CA ALA A 203 1.16 0.31 -13.03
C ALA A 203 0.74 0.16 -11.55
N ARG A 204 -0.56 0.03 -11.30
CA ARG A 204 -1.15 -0.19 -9.98
C ARG A 204 -0.60 -1.45 -9.34
N ASP A 205 -0.54 -2.56 -10.07
CA ASP A 205 -0.02 -3.82 -9.54
C ASP A 205 1.47 -3.71 -9.19
N ALA A 206 2.26 -3.01 -10.00
CA ALA A 206 3.67 -2.74 -9.71
C ALA A 206 3.84 -1.82 -8.48
N LEU A 207 3.02 -0.77 -8.37
CA LEU A 207 3.01 0.13 -7.20
C LEU A 207 2.62 -0.62 -5.93
N ARG A 208 1.57 -1.45 -5.97
CA ARG A 208 1.13 -2.29 -4.84
C ARG A 208 2.22 -3.26 -4.41
N LYS A 209 2.91 -3.91 -5.36
CA LYS A 209 4.07 -4.76 -5.06
C LYS A 209 5.24 -3.97 -4.48
N GLY A 210 5.42 -2.72 -4.88
CA GLY A 210 6.46 -1.82 -4.39
C GLY A 210 6.17 -1.16 -3.04
N LEU A 211 4.96 -1.33 -2.47
CA LEU A 211 4.60 -0.81 -1.14
C LEU A 211 5.50 -1.40 -0.04
N TYR A 212 6.00 -2.61 -0.27
CA TYR A 212 7.03 -3.25 0.53
C TYR A 212 8.22 -3.52 -0.38
N GLY A 213 9.44 -3.18 0.06
CA GLY A 213 10.62 -3.62 -0.66
C GLY A 213 10.61 -5.14 -0.81
N ALA A 214 11.08 -5.68 -1.94
CA ALA A 214 11.12 -7.14 -2.15
C ALA A 214 11.89 -7.91 -1.06
N ASN A 215 12.80 -7.21 -0.37
CA ASN A 215 13.60 -7.72 0.75
C ASN A 215 13.27 -7.01 2.08
N GLU A 216 12.19 -6.24 2.14
CA GLU A 216 11.77 -5.55 3.35
C GLU A 216 10.95 -6.52 4.23
N PRO A 217 11.25 -6.65 5.53
CA PRO A 217 10.47 -7.50 6.40
C PRO A 217 9.05 -6.97 6.49
N LEU A 218 8.07 -7.87 6.35
CA LEU A 218 6.68 -7.52 6.62
C LEU A 218 6.50 -7.33 8.13
N PRO A 219 5.62 -6.41 8.55
CA PRO A 219 5.28 -6.25 9.97
C PRO A 219 4.85 -7.58 10.56
N GLN A 220 5.56 -8.04 11.59
CA GLN A 220 5.27 -9.28 12.28
C GLN A 220 4.73 -8.96 13.67
N MET A 221 3.53 -9.45 13.98
CA MET A 221 2.86 -9.20 15.27
C MET A 221 3.37 -10.08 16.40
N THR A 222 4.23 -11.04 16.09
CA THR A 222 4.73 -12.05 17.03
C THR A 222 6.24 -11.97 17.10
N ALA A 223 6.77 -11.70 18.30
CA ALA A 223 8.20 -11.67 18.54
C ALA A 223 8.83 -13.08 18.52
N ASP A 224 8.08 -14.11 18.94
CA ASP A 224 8.54 -15.50 18.98
C ASP A 224 7.49 -16.47 18.40
N LEU A 225 7.85 -17.17 17.32
CA LEU A 225 7.01 -18.22 16.72
C LEU A 225 6.80 -19.42 17.67
N GLY A 226 7.68 -19.62 18.66
CA GLY A 226 7.57 -20.62 19.70
C GLY A 226 6.34 -20.42 20.59
N GLU A 227 5.91 -19.18 20.83
CA GLU A 227 4.67 -18.88 21.56
C GLU A 227 3.43 -19.32 20.76
N LEU A 228 3.43 -19.06 19.45
CA LEU A 228 2.38 -19.54 18.54
C LEU A 228 2.35 -21.07 18.47
N ALA A 229 3.50 -21.73 18.38
CA ALA A 229 3.58 -23.19 18.37
C ALA A 229 3.13 -23.81 19.72
N SER A 230 3.48 -23.17 20.82
CA SER A 230 3.12 -23.59 22.18
C SER A 230 1.64 -23.40 22.49
N SER A 231 0.98 -22.44 21.82
CA SER A 231 -0.47 -22.22 21.93
C SER A 231 -1.30 -23.41 21.42
N LYS A 232 -0.69 -24.38 20.71
CA LYS A 232 -1.31 -25.61 20.19
C LYS A 232 -2.71 -25.34 19.63
N PRO A 233 -2.84 -24.49 18.59
CA PRO A 233 -4.13 -24.16 18.03
C PRO A 233 -4.80 -25.44 17.52
N LYS A 234 -5.92 -25.81 18.14
CA LYS A 234 -6.76 -26.93 17.70
C LYS A 234 -7.83 -26.37 16.77
N GLY A 235 -7.60 -26.50 15.47
CA GLY A 235 -8.52 -26.08 14.41
C GLY A 235 -7.85 -26.21 13.04
N SER A 236 -8.64 -26.31 11.98
CA SER A 236 -8.12 -26.23 10.61
C SER A 236 -7.38 -24.92 10.43
N VAL A 237 -6.19 -24.98 9.83
CA VAL A 237 -5.28 -23.85 9.61
C VAL A 237 -5.94 -22.81 8.69
N ALA A 238 -6.80 -21.99 9.26
CA ALA A 238 -7.07 -20.64 8.83
C ALA A 238 -6.41 -19.76 9.90
N THR A 239 -5.59 -18.81 9.47
CA THR A 239 -5.05 -17.75 10.35
C THR A 239 -6.22 -17.09 11.06
N GLN A 240 -6.42 -17.44 12.35
CA GLN A 240 -7.48 -16.85 13.14
C GLN A 240 -7.18 -15.36 13.27
N LEU A 241 -8.02 -14.54 12.65
CA LEU A 241 -7.85 -13.09 12.66
C LEU A 241 -8.28 -12.55 14.04
N GLN A 242 -7.55 -11.58 14.56
CA GLN A 242 -7.87 -10.90 15.83
C GLN A 242 -9.01 -9.91 15.61
N TRP A 243 -10.22 -10.45 15.40
CA TRP A 243 -11.42 -9.68 15.13
C TRP A 243 -11.76 -8.69 16.26
N ASP A 244 -11.31 -8.93 17.48
CA ASP A 244 -11.48 -8.07 18.65
C ASP A 244 -10.75 -6.72 18.57
N ARG A 245 -9.71 -6.62 17.72
CA ARG A 245 -9.01 -5.36 17.45
C ARG A 245 -9.70 -4.50 16.40
N LEU A 246 -10.69 -5.05 15.68
CA LEU A 246 -11.37 -4.37 14.59
C LEU A 246 -12.69 -3.78 15.08
N GLY A 247 -12.87 -2.47 14.94
CA GLY A 247 -14.17 -1.84 15.18
C GLY A 247 -15.21 -2.24 14.12
N ALA A 248 -16.50 -2.07 14.43
CA ALA A 248 -17.59 -2.40 13.49
C ALA A 248 -17.48 -1.64 12.15
N GLU A 249 -17.12 -0.36 12.19
CA GLU A 249 -16.90 0.46 10.99
C GLU A 249 -15.66 0.02 10.21
N ALA A 250 -14.58 -0.35 10.91
CA ALA A 250 -13.38 -0.89 10.28
C ALA A 250 -13.64 -2.26 9.64
N PHE A 251 -14.56 -3.06 10.20
CA PHE A 251 -15.03 -4.30 9.59
C PHE A 251 -15.82 -4.04 8.31
N GLU A 252 -16.72 -3.06 8.29
CA GLU A 252 -17.39 -2.65 7.04
C GLU A 252 -16.40 -2.21 5.98
N ARG A 253 -15.40 -1.40 6.36
CA ARG A 253 -14.34 -0.94 5.47
C ARG A 253 -13.50 -2.11 4.92
N LEU A 254 -13.15 -3.09 5.75
CA LEU A 254 -12.45 -4.31 5.31
C LEU A 254 -13.25 -5.08 4.24
N ILE A 255 -14.55 -5.28 4.45
CA ILE A 255 -15.41 -5.96 3.47
C ILE A 255 -15.56 -5.14 2.19
N PHE A 256 -15.64 -3.80 2.31
CA PHE A 256 -15.65 -2.91 1.16
C PHE A 256 -14.36 -3.02 0.34
N THR A 257 -13.18 -2.90 0.98
CA THR A 257 -11.88 -3.01 0.29
C THR A 257 -11.70 -4.39 -0.35
N LEU A 258 -12.11 -5.46 0.35
CA LEU A 258 -12.09 -6.82 -0.19
C LEU A 258 -12.87 -6.90 -1.51
N ILE A 259 -14.09 -6.37 -1.54
CA ILE A 259 -14.98 -6.50 -2.70
C ILE A 259 -14.57 -5.58 -3.84
N SER A 260 -14.14 -4.36 -3.52
CA SER A 260 -13.60 -3.41 -4.50
C SER A 260 -12.32 -3.93 -5.16
N SER A 261 -11.59 -4.84 -4.50
CA SER A 261 -10.41 -5.49 -5.09
C SER A 261 -10.74 -6.63 -6.07
N GLU A 262 -11.99 -7.10 -6.11
CA GLU A 262 -12.39 -8.25 -6.93
C GLU A 262 -12.85 -7.83 -8.34
N PRO A 263 -12.26 -8.39 -9.41
CA PRO A 263 -12.52 -7.95 -10.79
C PRO A 263 -13.95 -8.24 -11.30
N ASN A 264 -14.70 -9.10 -10.60
CA ASN A 264 -16.07 -9.48 -10.95
C ASN A 264 -17.12 -8.69 -10.17
N TYR A 265 -16.73 -7.65 -9.45
CA TYR A 265 -17.64 -6.76 -8.73
C TYR A 265 -17.50 -5.32 -9.28
N GLU A 266 -18.61 -4.69 -9.64
CA GLU A 266 -18.70 -3.33 -10.18
C GLU A 266 -19.54 -2.44 -9.25
N THR A 267 -19.22 -1.15 -9.16
CA THR A 267 -20.07 -0.15 -8.48
C THR A 267 -20.34 -0.48 -7.02
N ALA A 268 -19.28 -0.71 -6.25
CA ALA A 268 -19.37 -0.84 -4.80
C ALA A 268 -19.69 0.53 -4.17
N GLU A 269 -20.79 0.59 -3.44
CA GLU A 269 -21.29 1.78 -2.73
C GLU A 269 -21.35 1.46 -1.23
N TRP A 270 -20.72 2.32 -0.43
CA TRP A 270 -20.81 2.27 1.04
C TRP A 270 -21.86 3.28 1.52
N SER A 271 -22.84 2.85 2.31
CA SER A 271 -23.89 3.74 2.81
C SER A 271 -23.38 4.57 4.01
N MET A 272 -23.26 5.89 3.83
CA MET A 272 -22.75 6.79 4.87
C MET A 272 -23.74 7.01 6.03
N LYS A 273 -23.56 6.26 7.12
CA LYS A 273 -23.59 6.65 8.55
C LYS A 273 -23.91 5.45 9.43
N THR A 274 -22.92 4.96 10.17
CA THR A 274 -22.96 3.86 11.14
C THR A 274 -23.97 4.04 12.31
N ASN A 275 -24.75 5.14 12.36
CA ASN A 275 -25.72 5.47 13.42
C ASN A 275 -26.94 6.30 12.95
N ALA A 276 -27.20 6.41 11.64
CA ALA A 276 -28.52 6.86 11.17
C ALA A 276 -29.51 5.69 11.28
N PRO A 277 -30.84 5.91 11.31
CA PRO A 277 -31.84 4.84 11.22
C PRO A 277 -31.87 4.27 9.80
N ASP A 278 -30.72 3.84 9.31
CA ASP A 278 -30.52 3.27 8.00
C ASP A 278 -30.90 1.81 8.08
N ARG A 279 -31.71 1.40 7.12
CA ARG A 279 -32.53 0.18 7.12
C ARG A 279 -31.70 -1.10 6.90
N GLY A 280 -30.58 -1.25 7.61
CA GLY A 280 -29.72 -2.43 7.63
C GLY A 280 -28.89 -2.68 6.37
N ARG A 281 -28.61 -1.64 5.57
CA ARG A 281 -27.82 -1.72 4.34
C ARG A 281 -26.44 -1.10 4.56
N ASP A 282 -25.40 -1.93 4.56
CA ASP A 282 -24.04 -1.46 4.79
C ASP A 282 -23.32 -1.23 3.45
N LEU A 283 -23.31 -2.24 2.55
CA LEU A 283 -22.71 -2.13 1.21
C LEU A 283 -23.67 -2.58 0.10
N SER A 284 -23.56 -1.96 -1.07
CA SER A 284 -24.30 -2.32 -2.30
C SER A 284 -23.33 -2.43 -3.47
N VAL A 285 -23.40 -3.51 -4.24
CA VAL A 285 -22.48 -3.77 -5.36
C VAL A 285 -23.18 -4.55 -6.47
N PHE A 286 -22.68 -4.50 -7.71
CA PHE A 286 -23.11 -5.39 -8.79
C PHE A 286 -22.09 -6.49 -9.01
N ARG A 287 -22.49 -7.75 -8.85
CA ARG A 287 -21.68 -8.90 -9.27
C ARG A 287 -21.87 -9.12 -10.77
N VAL A 288 -20.78 -9.19 -11.51
CA VAL A 288 -20.74 -9.36 -12.96
C VAL A 288 -20.35 -10.78 -13.30
N MET A 289 -21.22 -11.50 -13.99
CA MET A 289 -20.95 -12.83 -14.51
C MET A 289 -20.74 -12.73 -16.02
N ARG A 290 -19.52 -13.09 -16.46
CA ARG A 290 -19.14 -13.13 -17.87
C ARG A 290 -19.15 -14.58 -18.33
N ASP A 291 -19.98 -14.88 -19.31
CA ASP A 291 -20.00 -16.16 -20.01
C ASP A 291 -19.46 -15.92 -21.43
N SER A 292 -18.56 -16.77 -21.91
CA SER A 292 -17.98 -16.65 -23.25
C SER A 292 -18.99 -16.93 -24.37
N LEU A 293 -20.12 -17.56 -24.03
CA LEU A 293 -21.20 -17.91 -24.95
C LEU A 293 -22.50 -17.11 -24.71
N SER A 294 -22.57 -16.30 -23.65
CA SER A 294 -23.75 -15.48 -23.29
C SER A 294 -23.39 -14.01 -23.06
N ASP A 295 -24.40 -13.16 -22.91
CA ASP A 295 -24.20 -11.74 -22.58
C ASP A 295 -23.79 -11.55 -21.11
N VAL A 296 -23.28 -10.36 -20.77
CA VAL A 296 -22.83 -10.00 -19.42
C VAL A 296 -24.02 -9.87 -18.47
N GLN A 297 -24.14 -10.78 -17.52
CA GLN A 297 -25.18 -10.72 -16.49
C GLN A 297 -24.71 -9.91 -15.28
N ARG A 298 -25.54 -8.97 -14.82
CA ARG A 298 -25.31 -8.19 -13.61
C ARG A 298 -26.35 -8.57 -12.56
N ALA A 299 -25.88 -8.93 -11.37
CA ALA A 299 -26.71 -9.25 -10.22
C ALA A 299 -26.47 -8.21 -9.13
N ARG A 300 -27.52 -7.55 -8.64
CA ARG A 300 -27.43 -6.62 -7.51
C ARG A 300 -27.18 -7.41 -6.23
N VAL A 301 -26.08 -7.11 -5.57
CA VAL A 301 -25.65 -7.73 -4.31
C VAL A 301 -25.70 -6.68 -3.21
N ILE A 302 -26.42 -6.98 -2.13
CA ILE A 302 -26.38 -6.18 -0.90
C ILE A 302 -25.64 -6.98 0.16
N ILE A 303 -24.85 -6.28 0.97
CA ILE A 303 -24.01 -6.88 1.99
C ILE A 303 -24.30 -6.20 3.31
N GLN A 304 -24.65 -7.02 4.29
CA GLN A 304 -24.86 -6.61 5.65
C GLN A 304 -23.72 -7.14 6.51
N CYS A 305 -23.02 -6.23 7.17
CA CYS A 305 -21.88 -6.47 8.02
C CYS A 305 -22.35 -6.52 9.48
N LYS A 306 -22.20 -7.68 10.12
CA LYS A 306 -22.51 -7.90 11.53
C LYS A 306 -21.25 -8.26 12.28
N HIS A 307 -20.53 -7.25 12.77
CA HIS A 307 -19.32 -7.44 13.57
C HIS A 307 -19.68 -7.95 14.98
N TRP A 308 -19.90 -9.25 15.13
CA TRP A 308 -20.35 -9.89 16.36
C TRP A 308 -19.33 -10.92 16.85
N LEU A 309 -18.60 -10.58 17.90
CA LEU A 309 -17.53 -11.42 18.45
C LEU A 309 -18.06 -12.55 19.34
N SER A 310 -19.17 -12.33 20.05
CA SER A 310 -19.75 -13.27 21.02
C SER A 310 -21.16 -13.72 20.67
N LYS A 311 -21.87 -12.96 19.82
CA LYS A 311 -23.24 -13.25 19.39
C LYS A 311 -23.23 -13.96 18.03
N SER A 312 -24.01 -15.04 17.91
CA SER A 312 -24.23 -15.69 16.61
C SER A 312 -25.40 -15.07 15.84
N VAL A 313 -25.34 -15.12 14.51
CA VAL A 313 -26.45 -14.74 13.63
C VAL A 313 -27.55 -15.81 13.68
N GLY A 314 -28.73 -15.41 14.18
CA GLY A 314 -29.90 -16.25 14.33
C GLY A 314 -30.81 -16.26 13.09
N ALA A 315 -31.72 -17.23 12.99
CA ALA A 315 -32.70 -17.28 11.89
C ALA A 315 -33.59 -16.03 11.83
N ALA A 316 -33.92 -15.44 12.97
CA ALA A 316 -34.67 -14.18 13.05
C ALA A 316 -33.87 -13.00 12.47
N ASP A 317 -32.54 -12.96 12.69
CA ASP A 317 -31.67 -11.92 12.13
C ASP A 317 -31.61 -12.01 10.60
N VAL A 318 -31.56 -13.23 10.06
CA VAL A 318 -31.55 -13.47 8.61
C VAL A 318 -32.91 -13.13 8.00
N ALA A 319 -34.01 -13.56 8.62
CA ALA A 319 -35.36 -13.25 8.14
C ALA A 319 -35.66 -11.75 8.14
N ALA A 320 -35.18 -11.02 9.16
CA ALA A 320 -35.29 -9.57 9.22
C ALA A 320 -34.49 -8.90 8.09
N ALA A 321 -33.26 -9.37 7.81
CA ALA A 321 -32.44 -8.84 6.72
C ALA A 321 -33.10 -9.06 5.35
N VAL A 322 -33.73 -10.23 5.13
CA VAL A 322 -34.50 -10.51 3.92
C VAL A 322 -35.70 -9.58 3.79
N ALA A 323 -36.49 -9.40 4.86
CA ALA A 323 -37.63 -8.49 4.84
C ALA A 323 -37.24 -7.04 4.54
N GLN A 324 -36.07 -6.59 5.02
CA GLN A 324 -35.54 -5.25 4.71
C GLN A 324 -35.25 -5.07 3.21
N THR A 325 -34.87 -6.15 2.51
CA THR A 325 -34.60 -6.07 1.06
C THR A 325 -35.83 -5.73 0.23
N GLU A 326 -37.03 -6.02 0.73
CA GLU A 326 -38.30 -5.67 0.07
C GLU A 326 -38.55 -4.16 0.02
N HIS A 327 -37.87 -3.38 0.87
CA HIS A 327 -37.99 -1.94 0.95
C HIS A 327 -36.89 -1.19 0.19
N TRP A 328 -36.01 -1.90 -0.51
CA TRP A 328 -34.94 -1.30 -1.30
C TRP A 328 -35.35 -1.29 -2.77
N ASP A 329 -35.98 -0.19 -3.19
CA ASP A 329 -36.50 -0.07 -4.54
C ASP A 329 -35.40 -0.08 -5.63
N SER A 330 -35.79 -0.62 -6.79
CA SER A 330 -35.16 -0.71 -8.12
C SER A 330 -33.63 -0.49 -8.25
N PRO A 331 -32.84 -1.48 -8.74
CA PRO A 331 -33.24 -2.84 -9.16
C PRO A 331 -33.43 -3.80 -7.98
N LYS A 332 -34.13 -4.92 -8.17
CA LYS A 332 -34.31 -5.93 -7.11
C LYS A 332 -32.96 -6.45 -6.63
N VAL A 333 -32.87 -6.78 -5.34
CA VAL A 333 -31.67 -7.44 -4.79
C VAL A 333 -31.68 -8.88 -5.27
N ASP A 334 -30.66 -9.26 -6.03
CA ASP A 334 -30.51 -10.63 -6.52
C ASP A 334 -29.81 -11.52 -5.48
N THR A 335 -28.84 -10.95 -4.75
CA THR A 335 -28.09 -11.65 -3.69
C THR A 335 -27.96 -10.81 -2.44
N LEU A 336 -28.24 -11.40 -1.28
CA LEU A 336 -28.00 -10.83 0.03
C LEU A 336 -26.84 -11.59 0.69
N ILE A 337 -25.75 -10.89 0.98
CA ILE A 337 -24.62 -11.42 1.72
C ILE A 337 -24.74 -10.94 3.16
N ILE A 338 -24.66 -11.87 4.12
CA ILE A 338 -24.53 -11.52 5.53
C ILE A 338 -23.11 -11.89 5.93
N ALA A 339 -22.27 -10.89 6.16
CA ALA A 339 -20.90 -11.03 6.60
C ALA A 339 -20.80 -10.80 8.10
N THR A 340 -20.18 -11.73 8.83
CA THR A 340 -20.01 -11.62 10.27
C THR A 340 -18.66 -12.15 10.73
N THR A 341 -18.07 -11.47 11.71
CA THR A 341 -16.87 -11.93 12.42
C THR A 341 -17.16 -13.04 13.44
N GLY A 342 -18.42 -13.44 13.58
CA GLY A 342 -18.83 -14.56 14.41
C GLY A 342 -19.37 -15.73 13.59
N ARG A 343 -20.32 -16.46 14.18
CA ARG A 343 -20.89 -17.68 13.61
C ARG A 343 -22.37 -17.52 13.27
N PHE A 344 -22.85 -18.35 12.36
CA PHE A 344 -24.29 -18.56 12.16
C PHE A 344 -24.76 -19.70 13.06
N SER A 345 -25.95 -19.53 13.64
CA SER A 345 -26.63 -20.64 14.34
C SER A 345 -27.04 -21.74 13.35
N ALA A 346 -27.16 -22.99 13.82
CA ALA A 346 -27.62 -24.10 13.00
C ALA A 346 -29.02 -23.87 12.40
N ASP A 347 -29.89 -23.20 13.16
CA ASP A 347 -31.22 -22.81 12.70
C ASP A 347 -31.15 -21.76 11.59
N ALA A 348 -30.22 -20.80 11.67
CA ALA A 348 -30.01 -19.81 10.62
C ALA A 348 -29.52 -20.45 9.33
N VAL A 349 -28.55 -21.38 9.40
CA VAL A 349 -28.05 -22.11 8.24
C VAL A 349 -29.16 -22.93 7.60
N SER A 350 -29.89 -23.72 8.39
CA SER A 350 -31.02 -24.53 7.91
C SER A 350 -32.11 -23.68 7.24
N TRP A 351 -32.36 -22.48 7.78
CA TRP A 351 -33.30 -21.53 7.21
C TRP A 351 -32.81 -20.96 5.87
N ILE A 352 -31.52 -20.58 5.79
CA ILE A 352 -30.88 -20.09 4.55
C ILE A 352 -30.94 -21.14 3.45
N ASP A 353 -30.58 -22.38 3.76
CA ASP A 353 -30.58 -23.49 2.80
C ASP A 353 -32.00 -23.73 2.27
N LYS A 354 -32.99 -23.83 3.17
CA LYS A 354 -34.40 -23.98 2.78
C LYS A 354 -34.90 -22.80 1.93
N HIS A 355 -34.44 -21.59 2.22
CA HIS A 355 -34.80 -20.38 1.47
C HIS A 355 -34.22 -20.42 0.04
N ASN A 356 -32.94 -20.76 -0.08
CA ASN A 356 -32.21 -20.86 -1.34
C ASN A 356 -32.69 -22.04 -2.21
N ASP A 357 -32.97 -23.19 -1.60
CA ASP A 357 -33.50 -24.39 -2.28
C ASP A 357 -34.89 -24.12 -2.88
N ALA A 358 -35.70 -23.28 -2.21
CA ALA A 358 -36.98 -22.80 -2.71
C ALA A 358 -36.84 -21.77 -3.85
N LYS A 359 -35.60 -21.44 -4.28
CA LYS A 359 -35.27 -20.47 -5.33
C LYS A 359 -35.91 -19.09 -5.12
N LYS A 360 -36.06 -18.69 -3.86
CA LYS A 360 -36.56 -17.36 -3.52
C LYS A 360 -35.45 -16.32 -3.70
N VAL A 361 -35.88 -15.08 -3.91
CA VAL A 361 -35.00 -13.92 -4.13
C VAL A 361 -35.17 -12.97 -2.94
N PRO A 362 -34.08 -12.40 -2.39
CA PRO A 362 -32.68 -12.58 -2.80
C PRO A 362 -32.12 -13.95 -2.41
N ARG A 363 -31.18 -14.46 -3.22
CA ARG A 363 -30.33 -15.59 -2.83
C ARG A 363 -29.45 -15.17 -1.65
N ILE A 364 -29.35 -15.98 -0.62
CA ILE A 364 -28.59 -15.61 0.59
C ILE A 364 -27.23 -16.31 0.59
N GLU A 365 -26.17 -15.54 0.81
CA GLU A 365 -24.82 -16.07 1.05
C GLU A 365 -24.38 -15.73 2.49
N SER A 366 -24.00 -16.76 3.25
CA SER A 366 -23.47 -16.63 4.60
C SER A 366 -21.94 -16.56 4.57
N TRP A 367 -21.40 -15.43 5.02
CA TRP A 367 -19.96 -15.21 5.19
C TRP A 367 -19.66 -15.19 6.69
N ALA A 368 -19.43 -16.37 7.25
CA ALA A 368 -19.02 -16.54 8.65
C ALA A 368 -17.51 -16.27 8.82
N GLU A 369 -17.06 -16.19 10.09
CA GLU A 369 -15.65 -15.99 10.46
C GLU A 369 -14.70 -16.86 9.63
N SER A 370 -14.97 -18.17 9.55
CA SER A 370 -14.10 -19.14 8.90
C SER A 370 -13.98 -18.94 7.39
N ARG A 371 -15.05 -18.47 6.74
CA ARG A 371 -15.05 -18.17 5.31
C ARG A 371 -14.30 -16.87 5.04
N LEU A 372 -14.50 -15.86 5.89
CA LEU A 372 -13.78 -14.59 5.78
C LEU A 372 -12.28 -14.81 5.99
N GLU A 373 -11.88 -15.61 6.98
CA GLU A 373 -10.48 -15.96 7.24
C GLU A 373 -9.85 -16.67 6.04
N LEU A 374 -10.57 -17.58 5.38
CA LEU A 374 -10.08 -18.25 4.17
C LEU A 374 -9.85 -17.24 3.03
N ILE A 375 -10.84 -16.36 2.78
CA ILE A 375 -10.76 -15.36 1.72
C ILE A 375 -9.63 -14.35 1.99
N LEU A 376 -9.43 -13.97 3.25
CA LEU A 376 -8.41 -13.01 3.66
C LEU A 376 -7.01 -13.64 3.74
N ALA A 377 -6.90 -14.94 4.03
CA ALA A 377 -5.61 -15.63 4.00
C ALA A 377 -4.96 -15.61 2.60
N GLU A 378 -5.77 -15.63 1.55
CA GLU A 378 -5.29 -15.45 0.17
C GLU A 378 -4.87 -14.01 -0.15
N ARG A 379 -5.18 -13.05 0.73
CA ARG A 379 -4.94 -11.61 0.56
C ARG A 379 -4.24 -11.01 1.79
N PRO A 380 -2.99 -11.41 2.11
CA PRO A 380 -2.29 -10.97 3.33
C PRO A 380 -2.13 -9.45 3.46
N TRP A 381 -2.11 -8.73 2.33
CA TRP A 381 -2.02 -7.27 2.30
C TRP A 381 -3.25 -6.58 2.91
N LEU A 382 -4.45 -7.14 2.75
CA LEU A 382 -5.68 -6.63 3.39
C LEU A 382 -5.63 -6.83 4.90
N ILE A 383 -5.05 -7.93 5.37
CA ILE A 383 -4.96 -8.20 6.80
C ILE A 383 -4.05 -7.15 7.47
N ALA A 384 -2.91 -6.83 6.83
CA ALA A 384 -1.95 -5.87 7.35
C ALA A 384 -2.52 -4.45 7.52
N GLU A 385 -3.34 -3.98 6.57
CA GLU A 385 -3.97 -2.65 6.57
C GLU A 385 -4.87 -2.41 7.79
N PHE A 386 -5.54 -3.44 8.28
CA PHE A 386 -6.52 -3.33 9.36
C PHE A 386 -6.02 -3.86 10.72
N THR A 387 -4.74 -4.25 10.81
CA THR A 387 -4.11 -4.75 12.04
C THR A 387 -2.95 -3.90 12.56
N SER A 388 -2.53 -2.87 11.82
CA SER A 388 -1.56 -1.87 12.30
C SER A 388 -2.20 -0.91 13.32
N ASP A 389 -1.56 -0.78 14.48
CA ASP A 389 -1.99 -0.09 15.70
C ASP A 389 -2.03 1.46 15.62
N GLU A 390 -2.41 2.05 14.48
CA GLU A 390 -2.69 3.49 14.38
C GLU A 390 -4.20 3.74 14.33
N SER A 391 -4.79 3.91 15.51
CA SER A 391 -6.15 4.40 15.66
C SER A 391 -6.23 5.87 15.21
N PRO A 392 -7.01 6.26 14.18
CA PRO A 392 -7.14 7.66 13.76
C PRO A 392 -8.09 8.46 14.67
N ALA A 393 -8.25 8.05 15.94
CA ALA A 393 -9.27 8.58 16.85
C ALA A 393 -8.67 9.28 18.09
N THR A 394 -7.64 10.12 17.95
CA THR A 394 -7.29 11.10 19.00
C THR A 394 -6.53 12.32 18.46
N GLN A 395 -7.12 13.12 17.57
CA GLN A 395 -6.66 14.50 17.34
C GLN A 395 -7.81 15.45 17.04
N LEU A 396 -8.76 15.60 17.98
CA LEU A 396 -9.62 16.78 18.04
C LEU A 396 -9.98 17.06 19.50
N THR A 397 -9.03 17.60 20.25
CA THR A 397 -9.33 18.43 21.43
C THR A 397 -8.74 19.80 21.18
N ILE A 398 -9.55 20.65 20.56
CA ILE A 398 -9.39 22.10 20.67
C ILE A 398 -9.93 22.45 22.05
N ALA A 399 -9.05 22.94 22.91
CA ALA A 399 -9.41 23.63 24.15
C ALA A 399 -9.00 25.12 23.98
N PRO A 400 -9.66 26.02 24.73
CA PRO A 400 -10.33 27.22 24.21
C PRO A 400 -9.44 28.35 23.70
#